data_AF-A0A165SLV9-F1
#
_entry.id   AF-A0A165SLV9-F1
#
_cell.length_a   1.000
_cell.length_b   1.000
_cell.length_c   1.000
_cell.angle_alpha   90.00
_cell.angle_beta   90.00
_cell.angle_gamma   90.00
#
_symmetry.space_group_name_H-M   'P 1'
#
loop_
_entity.id
_entity.type
_entity.pdbx_description
1 polymer ?
#
loop_
_entity_poly.entity_id
_entity_poly.type
_entity_poly.pdbx_seq_one_letter_code
_entity_poly.pdbx_strand_id
1 'polypeptide(L)'
;MISLLLPVILSCLLSTVFAAPAPILTKRDNSQATTAVSDATIDGDFVRPAQFSRIAYCSTQAVTSWQCGEPCAAVGNVTFLQAGGGDGLIPMYFIAHDQDTQTIVVAHQGTDPENILSIANDAQFLLTDLNTTLFPQAGQGVQVHDGFQKTFERTADGVLSGVQNALSSTGATKVLVTGHSLGAAIATMDAVMLKMNLDPSISLTSTVFGLPRGGDQSWADLVNSNLGTSFTHITNQNDPVPTVPPEFLGYQHPQGEVHIVSANATGATQTVACPGTENDNCSDGNSLLHVDVANHLGPYFQNISLSSKACPF
;
A
#
# COMPACT_ATOMS: atom_id res chain seq x y z
N MET A 1 3.42 -71.73 36.44
CA MET A 1 3.26 -72.00 34.99
C MET A 1 2.24 -71.00 34.46
N ILE A 2 2.71 -69.77 34.21
CA ILE A 2 2.85 -69.11 32.89
C ILE A 2 1.48 -68.60 32.40
N SER A 3 1.23 -67.34 32.74
CA SER A 3 0.17 -66.49 32.17
C SER A 3 0.67 -65.99 30.81
N LEU A 4 0.02 -66.38 29.71
CA LEU A 4 0.39 -65.97 28.35
C LEU A 4 -0.39 -64.69 28.00
N LEU A 5 0.30 -63.55 28.03
CA LEU A 5 -0.18 -62.28 27.48
C LEU A 5 -0.05 -62.32 25.95
N LEU A 6 -1.18 -62.21 25.23
CA LEU A 6 -1.19 -61.95 23.79
C LEU A 6 -0.81 -60.48 23.51
N PRO A 7 0.09 -60.18 22.56
CA PRO A 7 0.35 -58.81 22.14
C PRO A 7 -0.73 -58.37 21.13
N VAL A 8 -1.35 -57.22 21.40
CA VAL A 8 -2.20 -56.50 20.43
C VAL A 8 -1.28 -55.83 19.43
N ILE A 9 -1.31 -56.28 18.17
CA ILE A 9 -0.60 -55.65 17.06
C ILE A 9 -1.43 -54.45 16.59
N LEU A 10 -0.95 -53.24 16.89
CA LEU A 10 -1.52 -51.99 16.39
C LEU A 10 -1.08 -51.82 14.92
N SER A 11 -2.02 -52.00 14.00
CA SER A 11 -1.79 -51.79 12.57
C SER A 11 -1.94 -50.29 12.25
N CYS A 12 -0.82 -49.59 12.04
CA CYS A 12 -0.81 -48.24 11.50
C CYS A 12 -1.16 -48.28 10.00
N LEU A 13 -2.39 -47.90 9.67
CA LEU A 13 -2.79 -47.57 8.30
C LEU A 13 -2.06 -46.27 7.89
N LEU A 14 -0.99 -46.40 7.11
CA LEU A 14 -0.41 -45.28 6.38
C LEU A 14 -1.37 -44.90 5.24
N SER A 15 -2.15 -43.84 5.44
CA SER A 15 -2.87 -43.16 4.37
C SER A 15 -1.83 -42.49 3.46
N THR A 16 -1.63 -43.03 2.27
CA THR A 16 -0.86 -42.38 1.21
C THR A 16 -1.67 -41.18 0.70
N VAL A 17 -1.39 -40.00 1.25
CA VAL A 17 -1.88 -38.74 0.68
C VAL A 17 -1.11 -38.55 -0.63
N PHE A 18 -1.78 -38.79 -1.76
CA PHE A 18 -1.28 -38.34 -3.05
C PHE A 18 -1.33 -36.82 -3.06
N ALA A 19 -0.18 -36.18 -2.81
CA ALA A 19 -0.02 -34.76 -3.09
C ALA A 19 -0.26 -34.56 -4.59
N ALA A 20 -1.30 -33.82 -4.94
CA ALA A 20 -1.44 -33.32 -6.30
C ALA A 20 -0.20 -32.48 -6.63
N PRO A 21 0.38 -32.59 -7.83
CA PRO A 21 1.46 -31.70 -8.23
C PRO A 21 0.98 -30.26 -8.12
N ALA A 22 1.68 -29.44 -7.34
CA ALA A 22 1.44 -28.01 -7.31
C ALA A 22 1.52 -27.48 -8.75
N PRO A 23 0.62 -26.58 -9.18
CA PRO A 23 0.76 -25.94 -10.47
C PRO A 23 2.15 -25.31 -10.55
N ILE A 24 2.91 -25.67 -11.58
CA ILE A 24 4.15 -24.98 -11.90
C ILE A 24 3.73 -23.56 -12.23
N LEU A 25 3.96 -22.62 -11.30
CA LEU A 25 3.83 -21.19 -11.56
C LEU A 25 4.90 -20.83 -12.59
N THR A 26 4.53 -20.90 -13.87
CA THR A 26 5.31 -20.26 -14.92
C THR A 26 5.21 -18.76 -14.66
N LYS A 27 6.31 -18.13 -14.24
CA LYS A 27 6.42 -16.67 -14.21
C LYS A 27 5.96 -16.16 -15.57
N ARG A 28 4.88 -15.35 -15.59
CA ARG A 28 4.41 -14.76 -16.85
C ARG A 28 5.53 -13.87 -17.37
N ASP A 29 5.78 -13.92 -18.67
CA ASP A 29 6.72 -12.98 -19.29
C ASP A 29 6.09 -11.58 -19.24
N ASN A 30 6.50 -10.81 -18.24
CA ASN A 30 6.03 -9.45 -17.99
C ASN A 30 7.13 -8.44 -18.33
N SER A 31 7.90 -8.71 -19.39
CA SER A 31 9.04 -7.89 -19.82
C SER A 31 8.67 -6.69 -20.72
N GLN A 32 7.43 -6.21 -20.65
CA GLN A 32 6.99 -5.07 -21.47
C GLN A 32 7.88 -3.85 -21.23
N ALA A 33 8.27 -3.19 -22.33
CA ALA A 33 9.16 -2.04 -22.28
C ALA A 33 8.56 -0.88 -21.48
N THR A 34 9.37 -0.29 -20.62
CA THR A 34 8.99 0.85 -19.80
C THR A 34 9.07 2.16 -20.58
N THR A 35 8.35 3.18 -20.11
CA THR A 35 8.39 4.53 -20.71
C THR A 35 8.89 5.54 -19.68
N ALA A 36 9.79 6.43 -20.08
CA ALA A 36 10.29 7.48 -19.18
C ALA A 36 9.15 8.39 -18.72
N VAL A 37 9.13 8.71 -17.42
CA VAL A 37 8.23 9.70 -16.83
C VAL A 37 8.90 11.06 -16.85
N SER A 38 8.16 12.10 -17.25
CA SER A 38 8.69 13.46 -17.32
C SER A 38 8.79 14.13 -15.95
N ASP A 39 9.74 15.05 -15.77
CA ASP A 39 9.86 15.86 -14.56
C ASP A 39 8.57 16.63 -14.25
N ALA A 40 7.86 17.10 -15.28
CA ALA A 40 6.58 17.79 -15.11
C ALA A 40 5.49 16.87 -14.50
N THR A 41 5.48 15.59 -14.88
CA THR A 41 4.59 14.58 -14.29
C THR A 41 5.01 14.30 -12.84
N ILE A 42 6.31 14.15 -12.58
CA ILE A 42 6.82 13.92 -11.23
C ILE A 42 6.42 15.07 -10.29
N ASP A 43 6.69 16.30 -10.69
CA ASP A 43 6.41 17.50 -9.91
C ASP A 43 4.91 17.75 -9.74
N GLY A 44 4.13 17.52 -10.80
CA GLY A 44 2.68 17.77 -10.80
C GLY A 44 1.88 16.71 -10.04
N ASP A 45 2.24 15.44 -10.20
CA ASP A 45 1.38 14.33 -9.79
C ASP A 45 1.92 13.57 -8.57
N PHE A 46 3.24 13.53 -8.33
CA PHE A 46 3.82 12.61 -7.34
C PHE A 46 4.47 13.28 -6.13
N VAL A 47 5.07 14.47 -6.30
CA VAL A 47 5.73 15.18 -5.19
C VAL A 47 4.75 15.54 -4.08
N ARG A 48 3.55 16.02 -4.44
CA ARG A 48 2.56 16.45 -3.45
C ARG A 48 1.99 15.27 -2.63
N PRO A 49 1.58 14.14 -3.22
CA PRO A 49 1.25 12.93 -2.45
C PRO A 49 2.42 12.42 -1.59
N ALA A 50 3.66 12.50 -2.08
CA ALA A 50 4.84 12.09 -1.30
C ALA A 50 5.00 12.93 -0.04
N GLN A 51 4.81 14.25 -0.11
CA GLN A 51 4.86 15.12 1.06
C GLN A 51 3.74 14.82 2.06
N PHE A 52 2.51 14.56 1.60
CA PHE A 52 1.43 14.14 2.50
C PHE A 52 1.71 12.79 3.18
N SER A 53 2.28 11.82 2.44
CA SER A 53 2.76 10.56 3.01
C SER A 53 3.87 10.77 4.05
N ARG A 54 4.75 11.76 3.83
CA ARG A 54 5.77 12.15 4.82
C ARG A 54 5.17 12.77 6.07
N ILE A 55 4.17 13.65 5.93
CA ILE A 55 3.46 14.26 7.06
C ILE A 55 2.79 13.21 7.94
N ALA A 56 2.33 12.10 7.36
CA ALA A 56 1.72 11.00 8.13
C ALA A 56 2.70 10.34 9.13
N TYR A 57 4.01 10.54 8.99
CA TYR A 57 5.02 10.08 9.95
C TYR A 57 5.29 11.04 11.11
N CYS A 58 4.78 12.27 11.06
CA CYS A 58 4.89 13.23 12.15
C CYS A 58 4.04 12.79 13.35
N SER A 59 4.33 13.32 14.53
CA SER A 59 3.52 13.09 15.73
C SER A 59 2.08 13.58 15.51
N THR A 60 1.14 12.91 16.17
CA THR A 60 -0.28 13.31 16.14
C THR A 60 -0.45 14.76 16.56
N GLN A 61 0.34 15.25 17.52
CA GLN A 61 0.30 16.65 17.95
C GLN A 61 0.73 17.60 16.83
N ALA A 62 1.82 17.28 16.12
CA ALA A 62 2.33 18.09 15.02
C ALA A 62 1.34 18.14 13.85
N VAL A 63 0.72 17.00 13.49
CA VAL A 63 -0.28 16.93 12.41
C VAL A 63 -1.57 17.69 12.78
N THR A 64 -2.12 17.45 13.96
CA THR A 64 -3.41 18.07 14.37
C THR A 64 -3.31 19.58 14.53
N SER A 65 -2.14 20.09 14.93
CA SER A 65 -1.87 21.54 14.99
C SER A 65 -1.34 22.12 13.67
N TRP A 66 -1.08 21.26 12.68
CA TRP A 66 -0.41 21.59 11.42
C TRP A 66 0.95 22.29 11.59
N GLN A 67 1.69 21.90 12.64
CA GLN A 67 3.00 22.45 13.02
C GLN A 67 4.10 21.39 12.92
N CYS A 68 4.21 20.77 11.75
CA CYS A 68 5.18 19.70 11.50
C CYS A 68 6.44 20.16 10.75
N GLY A 69 6.77 21.45 10.83
CA GLY A 69 7.98 22.03 10.26
C GLY A 69 7.99 22.02 8.72
N GLU A 70 9.15 21.68 8.15
CA GLU A 70 9.36 21.68 6.69
C GLU A 70 8.36 20.79 5.92
N PRO A 71 8.00 19.56 6.36
CA PRO A 71 6.94 18.78 5.72
C PRO A 71 5.61 19.54 5.54
N CYS A 72 5.11 20.20 6.59
CA CYS A 72 3.87 20.98 6.54
C CYS A 72 4.02 22.22 5.64
N ALA A 73 5.19 22.86 5.67
CA ALA A 73 5.47 24.03 4.81
C ALA A 73 5.53 23.65 3.32
N ALA A 74 5.98 22.44 2.98
CA ALA A 74 6.13 21.97 1.61
C ALA A 74 4.79 21.79 0.87
N VAL A 75 3.69 21.58 1.61
CA VAL A 75 2.35 21.43 1.02
C VAL A 75 1.52 22.71 1.03
N GLY A 76 2.01 23.81 1.60
CA GLY A 76 1.35 25.11 1.51
C GLY A 76 0.04 25.21 2.30
N ASN A 77 -1.03 25.68 1.66
CA ASN A 77 -2.26 26.05 2.35
C ASN A 77 -3.18 24.85 2.60
N VAL A 78 -3.03 24.25 3.79
CA VAL A 78 -3.79 23.06 4.18
C VAL A 78 -4.50 23.27 5.52
N THR A 79 -5.74 22.80 5.60
CA THR A 79 -6.52 22.78 6.85
C THR A 79 -6.69 21.35 7.34
N PHE A 80 -6.19 21.07 8.54
CA PHE A 80 -6.46 19.80 9.23
C PHE A 80 -7.95 19.65 9.53
N LEU A 81 -8.49 18.44 9.35
CA LEU A 81 -9.90 18.13 9.62
C LEU A 81 -10.08 17.01 10.64
N GLN A 82 -9.36 15.90 10.47
CA GLN A 82 -9.52 14.71 11.30
C GLN A 82 -8.21 13.92 11.36
N ALA A 83 -7.97 13.22 12.46
CA ALA A 83 -6.97 12.16 12.55
C ALA A 83 -7.55 10.97 13.30
N GLY A 84 -6.98 9.79 13.08
CA GLY A 84 -7.28 8.58 13.82
C GLY A 84 -6.06 7.65 13.87
N GLY A 85 -6.17 6.56 14.62
CA GLY A 85 -5.03 5.68 14.92
C GLY A 85 -4.00 6.39 15.81
N GLY A 86 -2.72 6.02 15.66
CA GLY A 86 -1.60 6.60 16.40
C GLY A 86 -1.47 6.12 17.85
N ASP A 87 -2.16 5.04 18.21
CA ASP A 87 -2.16 4.43 19.56
C ASP A 87 -1.15 3.26 19.69
N GLY A 88 -0.30 3.07 18.68
CA GLY A 88 0.68 1.98 18.59
C GLY A 88 0.11 0.65 18.09
N LEU A 89 -1.22 0.47 18.07
CA LEU A 89 -1.89 -0.69 17.49
C LEU A 89 -2.41 -0.41 16.07
N ILE A 90 -2.73 0.84 15.78
CA ILE A 90 -3.23 1.31 14.49
C ILE A 90 -2.30 2.42 14.01
N PRO A 91 -1.69 2.31 12.81
CA PRO A 91 -0.92 3.41 12.23
C PRO A 91 -1.78 4.66 12.12
N MET A 92 -1.17 5.83 12.31
CA MET A 92 -1.92 7.08 12.20
C MET A 92 -2.43 7.31 10.78
N TYR A 93 -3.59 7.92 10.67
CA TYR A 93 -4.04 8.56 9.43
C TYR A 93 -4.55 9.95 9.73
N PHE A 94 -4.57 10.81 8.72
CA PHE A 94 -5.23 12.11 8.80
C PHE A 94 -6.05 12.41 7.55
N ILE A 95 -7.03 13.29 7.74
CA ILE A 95 -7.84 13.92 6.70
C ILE A 95 -7.60 15.42 6.77
N ALA A 96 -7.28 16.02 5.64
CA ALA A 96 -7.06 17.45 5.52
C ALA A 96 -7.69 18.01 4.24
N HIS A 97 -8.00 19.31 4.23
CA HIS A 97 -8.38 20.03 3.03
C HIS A 97 -7.16 20.79 2.49
N ASP A 98 -6.65 20.33 1.36
CA ASP A 98 -5.68 21.06 0.56
C ASP A 98 -6.40 22.16 -0.21
N GLN A 99 -6.27 23.40 0.27
CA GLN A 99 -6.98 24.54 -0.31
C GLN A 99 -6.39 24.98 -1.64
N ASP A 100 -5.11 24.70 -1.91
CA ASP A 100 -4.47 25.12 -3.16
C ASP A 100 -5.01 24.32 -4.35
N THR A 101 -5.32 23.03 -4.13
CA THR A 101 -5.86 22.14 -5.17
C THR A 101 -7.36 21.88 -5.05
N GLN A 102 -7.99 22.36 -3.97
CA GLN A 102 -9.37 22.09 -3.58
C GLN A 102 -9.65 20.58 -3.45
N THR A 103 -8.77 19.90 -2.72
CA THR A 103 -8.75 18.43 -2.60
C THR A 103 -8.83 18.02 -1.14
N ILE A 104 -9.70 17.05 -0.84
CA ILE A 104 -9.67 16.34 0.43
C ILE A 104 -8.59 15.27 0.36
N VAL A 105 -7.63 15.34 1.27
CA VAL A 105 -6.50 14.41 1.33
C VAL A 105 -6.71 13.44 2.48
N VAL A 106 -6.54 12.15 2.22
CA VAL A 106 -6.41 11.10 3.22
C VAL A 106 -5.00 10.53 3.12
N ALA A 107 -4.23 10.58 4.20
CA ALA A 107 -2.86 10.10 4.23
C ALA A 107 -2.62 9.13 5.38
N HIS A 108 -2.04 7.97 5.07
CA HIS A 108 -1.77 6.90 6.04
C HIS A 108 -0.28 6.75 6.33
N GLN A 109 0.03 6.66 7.62
CA GLN A 109 1.35 6.31 8.14
C GLN A 109 1.66 4.85 7.82
N GLY A 110 2.91 4.58 7.47
CA GLY A 110 3.43 3.21 7.41
C GLY A 110 3.92 2.71 8.76
N THR A 111 4.83 1.74 8.72
CA THR A 111 5.59 1.26 9.89
C THR A 111 7.07 1.36 9.56
N ASP A 112 7.94 1.14 10.55
CA ASP A 112 9.36 1.00 10.28
C ASP A 112 9.61 -0.20 9.32
N PRO A 113 10.49 -0.03 8.32
CA PRO A 113 10.76 -1.07 7.33
C PRO A 113 11.26 -2.39 7.95
N GLU A 114 12.07 -2.31 9.01
CA GLU A 114 12.60 -3.48 9.72
C GLU A 114 11.47 -4.32 10.33
N ASN A 115 10.38 -3.68 10.77
CA ASN A 115 9.19 -4.38 11.26
C ASN A 115 8.42 -5.04 10.13
N ILE A 116 8.38 -4.45 8.93
CA ILE A 116 7.68 -5.02 7.76
C ILE A 116 8.40 -6.26 7.24
N LEU A 117 9.73 -6.21 7.16
CA LEU A 117 10.51 -7.37 6.78
C LEU A 117 10.47 -8.45 7.86
N SER A 118 10.38 -8.07 9.13
CA SER A 118 10.18 -9.03 10.22
C SER A 118 8.80 -9.71 10.11
N ILE A 119 7.72 -8.95 9.86
CA ILE A 119 6.38 -9.50 9.58
C ILE A 119 6.40 -10.45 8.37
N ALA A 120 7.18 -10.09 7.34
CA ALA A 120 7.36 -10.92 6.15
C ALA A 120 8.11 -12.24 6.43
N ASN A 121 9.10 -12.20 7.31
CA ASN A 121 9.89 -13.37 7.70
C ASN A 121 9.15 -14.31 8.66
N ASP A 122 8.22 -13.78 9.48
CA ASP A 122 7.44 -14.55 10.47
C ASP A 122 6.28 -15.36 9.88
N ALA A 123 6.16 -15.41 8.54
CA ALA A 123 5.30 -16.34 7.79
C ALA A 123 3.79 -16.25 8.10
N GLN A 124 3.26 -15.03 8.30
CA GLN A 124 1.80 -14.79 8.34
C GLN A 124 1.32 -13.99 7.13
N PHE A 125 1.69 -14.43 5.93
CA PHE A 125 1.12 -13.97 4.66
C PHE A 125 -0.18 -14.71 4.33
N LEU A 126 -1.14 -14.63 5.25
CA LEU A 126 -2.43 -15.29 5.07
C LEU A 126 -3.31 -14.43 4.17
N LEU A 127 -3.73 -15.02 3.05
CA LEU A 127 -4.86 -14.53 2.28
C LEU A 127 -6.16 -14.87 3.03
N THR A 128 -7.01 -13.87 3.20
CA THR A 128 -8.36 -14.01 3.74
C THR A 128 -9.36 -13.40 2.77
N ASP A 129 -10.60 -13.86 2.83
CA ASP A 129 -11.68 -13.25 2.05
C ASP A 129 -11.87 -11.78 2.45
N LEU A 130 -12.03 -10.94 1.43
CA LEU A 130 -12.31 -9.52 1.58
C LEU A 130 -13.62 -9.33 2.34
N ASN A 131 -13.58 -8.56 3.41
CA ASN A 131 -14.79 -8.15 4.10
C ASN A 131 -15.58 -7.17 3.23
N THR A 132 -16.65 -7.64 2.60
CA THR A 132 -17.41 -6.87 1.61
C THR A 132 -18.35 -5.83 2.21
N THR A 133 -18.40 -5.66 3.54
CA THR A 133 -19.36 -4.75 4.22
C THR A 133 -19.30 -3.32 3.67
N LEU A 134 -18.09 -2.83 3.37
CA LEU A 134 -17.85 -1.50 2.81
C LEU A 134 -17.47 -1.53 1.32
N PHE A 135 -17.58 -2.70 0.67
CA PHE A 135 -17.26 -2.89 -0.75
C PHE A 135 -18.47 -3.47 -1.50
N PRO A 136 -19.51 -2.66 -1.75
CA PRO A 136 -20.78 -3.14 -2.30
C PRO A 136 -20.69 -3.80 -3.70
N GLN A 137 -19.54 -3.71 -4.37
CA GLN A 137 -19.30 -4.24 -5.73
C GLN A 137 -18.11 -5.22 -5.82
N ALA A 138 -17.51 -5.62 -4.69
CA ALA A 138 -16.31 -6.47 -4.72
C ALA A 138 -16.53 -7.90 -5.26
N GLY A 139 -17.77 -8.37 -5.38
CA GLY A 139 -18.04 -9.78 -5.70
C GLY A 139 -17.61 -10.72 -4.57
N GLN A 140 -17.64 -12.03 -4.82
CA GLN A 140 -17.19 -13.05 -3.87
C GLN A 140 -15.82 -13.60 -4.29
N GLY A 141 -15.07 -14.15 -3.32
CA GLY A 141 -13.79 -14.81 -3.57
C GLY A 141 -12.62 -13.86 -3.78
N VAL A 142 -12.78 -12.56 -3.50
CA VAL A 142 -11.67 -11.62 -3.46
C VAL A 142 -10.85 -11.87 -2.21
N GLN A 143 -9.55 -12.13 -2.36
CA GLN A 143 -8.68 -12.40 -1.22
C GLN A 143 -7.62 -11.31 -1.03
N VAL A 144 -7.45 -10.90 0.22
CA VAL A 144 -6.52 -9.83 0.63
C VAL A 144 -5.66 -10.30 1.80
N HIS A 145 -4.56 -9.60 2.06
CA HIS A 145 -3.72 -9.88 3.21
C HIS A 145 -4.49 -9.62 4.52
N ASP A 146 -4.59 -10.64 5.38
CA ASP A 146 -5.35 -10.61 6.64
C ASP A 146 -4.96 -9.43 7.54
N GLY A 147 -3.66 -9.17 7.71
CA GLY A 147 -3.18 -8.05 8.52
C GLY A 147 -3.54 -6.68 7.96
N PHE A 148 -3.56 -6.54 6.62
CA PHE A 148 -3.88 -5.25 5.98
C PHE A 148 -5.38 -5.00 6.10
N GLN A 149 -6.21 -6.01 5.82
CA GLN A 149 -7.66 -5.92 6.04
C GLN A 149 -8.00 -5.56 7.48
N LYS A 150 -7.44 -6.28 8.47
CA LYS A 150 -7.71 -5.98 9.89
C LYS A 150 -7.31 -4.58 10.30
N THR A 151 -6.26 -4.03 9.69
CA THR A 151 -5.83 -2.66 9.97
C THR A 151 -6.77 -1.66 9.32
N PHE A 152 -7.14 -1.87 8.06
CA PHE A 152 -8.11 -1.08 7.33
C PHE A 152 -9.48 -1.06 8.03
N GLU A 153 -10.01 -2.20 8.45
CA GLU A 153 -11.32 -2.32 9.11
C GLU A 153 -11.43 -1.49 10.39
N ARG A 154 -10.30 -1.25 11.08
CA ARG A 154 -10.29 -0.43 12.30
C ARG A 154 -10.43 1.07 12.00
N THR A 155 -10.11 1.50 10.79
CA THR A 155 -10.12 2.92 10.39
C THR A 155 -11.21 3.25 9.37
N ALA A 156 -11.71 2.26 8.63
CA ALA A 156 -12.56 2.41 7.45
C ALA A 156 -13.80 3.30 7.69
N ASP A 157 -14.59 3.03 8.74
CA ASP A 157 -15.78 3.85 9.06
C ASP A 157 -15.42 5.31 9.37
N GLY A 158 -14.31 5.52 10.07
CA GLY A 158 -13.80 6.85 10.41
C GLY A 158 -13.30 7.60 9.18
N VAL A 159 -12.61 6.92 8.27
CA VAL A 159 -12.15 7.49 7.00
C VAL A 159 -13.34 7.83 6.10
N LEU A 160 -14.27 6.90 5.88
CA LEU A 160 -15.43 7.11 5.02
C LEU A 160 -16.29 8.29 5.49
N SER A 161 -16.69 8.28 6.77
CA SER A 161 -17.49 9.36 7.34
C SER A 161 -16.72 10.69 7.39
N GLY A 162 -15.43 10.66 7.70
CA GLY A 162 -14.57 11.84 7.72
C GLY A 162 -14.44 12.49 6.35
N VAL A 163 -14.27 11.71 5.28
CA VAL A 163 -14.22 12.21 3.90
C VAL A 163 -15.57 12.77 3.46
N GLN A 164 -16.68 12.10 3.76
CA GLN A 164 -18.03 12.61 3.45
C GLN A 164 -18.30 13.96 4.16
N ASN A 165 -17.92 14.08 5.42
CA ASN A 165 -18.01 15.32 6.19
C ASN A 165 -17.10 16.41 5.62
N ALA A 166 -15.87 16.07 5.24
CA ALA A 166 -14.93 16.99 4.63
C ALA A 166 -15.44 17.55 3.29
N LEU A 167 -15.95 16.69 2.40
CA LEU A 167 -16.51 17.09 1.12
C LEU A 167 -17.73 18.00 1.30
N SER A 168 -18.65 17.64 2.19
CA SER A 168 -19.87 18.43 2.43
C SER A 168 -19.59 19.79 3.09
N SER A 169 -18.61 19.87 4.00
CA SER A 169 -18.29 21.11 4.73
C SER A 169 -17.41 22.08 3.94
N THR A 170 -16.58 21.58 3.03
CA THR A 170 -15.64 22.41 2.24
C THR A 170 -16.15 22.73 0.84
N GLY A 171 -17.06 21.92 0.30
CA GLY A 171 -17.49 22.01 -1.10
C GLY A 171 -16.45 21.46 -2.10
N ALA A 172 -15.37 20.83 -1.62
CA ALA A 172 -14.40 20.16 -2.47
C ALA A 172 -15.06 19.00 -3.24
N THR A 173 -14.56 18.75 -4.45
CA THR A 173 -15.05 17.67 -5.35
C THR A 173 -13.94 16.70 -5.74
N LYS A 174 -12.77 16.83 -5.12
CA LYS A 174 -11.61 15.97 -5.34
C LYS A 174 -11.19 15.29 -4.05
N VAL A 175 -10.75 14.04 -4.18
CA VAL A 175 -10.16 13.27 -3.09
C VAL A 175 -8.81 12.71 -3.55
N LEU A 176 -7.77 12.90 -2.74
CA LEU A 176 -6.48 12.24 -2.91
C LEU A 176 -6.29 11.27 -1.74
N VAL A 177 -6.04 10.00 -2.04
CA VAL A 177 -5.71 8.98 -1.04
C VAL A 177 -4.25 8.55 -1.22
N THR A 178 -3.43 8.74 -0.19
CA THR A 178 -2.00 8.47 -0.25
C THR A 178 -1.54 7.73 1.00
N GLY A 179 -0.37 7.11 0.91
CA GLY A 179 0.25 6.42 2.02
C GLY A 179 1.57 5.81 1.60
N HIS A 180 2.38 5.48 2.59
CA HIS A 180 3.65 4.81 2.39
C HIS A 180 3.64 3.45 3.09
N SER A 181 4.28 2.45 2.50
CA SER A 181 4.59 1.20 3.19
C SER A 181 3.32 0.44 3.62
N LEU A 182 3.16 0.02 4.88
CA LEU A 182 1.86 -0.48 5.39
C LEU A 182 0.72 0.50 5.07
N GLY A 183 0.95 1.81 5.22
CA GLY A 183 -0.02 2.84 4.92
C GLY A 183 -0.40 2.90 3.44
N ALA A 184 0.48 2.48 2.52
CA ALA A 184 0.15 2.36 1.09
C ALA A 184 -0.89 1.24 0.85
N ALA A 185 -0.76 0.11 1.55
CA ALA A 185 -1.73 -0.98 1.46
C ALA A 185 -3.11 -0.54 1.99
N ILE A 186 -3.15 0.14 3.14
CA ILE A 186 -4.40 0.64 3.73
C ILE A 186 -5.03 1.72 2.84
N ALA A 187 -4.23 2.68 2.37
CA ALA A 187 -4.66 3.73 1.45
C ALA A 187 -5.24 3.16 0.14
N THR A 188 -4.71 2.04 -0.36
CA THR A 188 -5.27 1.37 -1.54
C THR A 188 -6.67 0.81 -1.25
N MET A 189 -6.87 0.19 -0.08
CA MET A 189 -8.19 -0.30 0.34
C MET A 189 -9.18 0.85 0.55
N ASP A 190 -8.73 1.95 1.18
CA ASP A 190 -9.53 3.17 1.35
C ASP A 190 -9.93 3.79 0.01
N ALA A 191 -9.02 3.85 -0.97
CA ALA A 191 -9.31 4.39 -2.30
C ALA A 191 -10.42 3.60 -3.00
N VAL A 192 -10.37 2.26 -2.96
CA VAL A 192 -11.42 1.39 -3.53
C VAL A 192 -12.74 1.56 -2.78
N MET A 193 -12.70 1.54 -1.43
CA MET A 193 -13.89 1.75 -0.60
C MET A 193 -14.54 3.10 -0.90
N LEU A 194 -13.78 4.19 -0.87
CA LEU A 194 -14.27 5.54 -1.13
C LEU A 194 -14.83 5.66 -2.55
N LYS A 195 -14.16 5.06 -3.55
CA LYS A 195 -14.66 5.06 -4.92
C LYS A 195 -16.04 4.40 -5.05
N MET A 196 -16.32 3.37 -4.26
CA MET A 196 -17.62 2.67 -4.26
C MET A 196 -18.71 3.38 -3.45
N ASN A 197 -18.35 4.17 -2.43
CA ASN A 197 -19.29 4.74 -1.47
C ASN A 197 -19.51 6.26 -1.59
N LEU A 198 -18.67 6.96 -2.37
CA LEU A 198 -18.84 8.39 -2.64
C LEU A 198 -19.69 8.64 -3.89
N ASP A 199 -20.19 9.87 -4.02
CA ASP A 199 -20.89 10.31 -5.22
C ASP A 199 -19.98 10.14 -6.47
N PRO A 200 -20.46 9.55 -7.58
CA PRO A 200 -19.66 9.33 -8.78
C PRO A 200 -19.04 10.60 -9.40
N SER A 201 -19.57 11.79 -9.07
CA SER A 201 -19.03 13.09 -9.48
C SER A 201 -17.73 13.46 -8.76
N ILE A 202 -17.42 12.81 -7.62
CA ILE A 202 -16.19 13.04 -6.87
C ILE A 202 -15.00 12.43 -7.64
N SER A 203 -14.04 13.29 -7.96
CA SER A 203 -12.79 12.87 -8.61
C SER A 203 -11.83 12.33 -7.56
N LEU A 204 -11.73 11.01 -7.46
CA LEU A 204 -10.79 10.34 -6.58
C LEU A 204 -9.52 9.94 -7.34
N THR A 205 -8.36 10.33 -6.82
CA THR A 205 -7.04 9.81 -7.21
C THR A 205 -6.36 9.15 -6.02
N SER A 206 -5.49 8.19 -6.30
CA SER A 206 -4.65 7.58 -5.29
C SER A 206 -3.24 7.40 -5.82
N THR A 207 -2.28 7.87 -5.03
CA THR A 207 -0.85 7.73 -5.31
C THR A 207 -0.19 7.26 -4.04
N VAL A 208 0.36 6.06 -4.05
CA VAL A 208 0.93 5.41 -2.87
C VAL A 208 2.40 5.04 -3.10
N PHE A 209 3.16 4.84 -2.02
CA PHE A 209 4.62 4.72 -2.07
C PHE A 209 5.09 3.45 -1.38
N GLY A 210 6.00 2.70 -1.99
CA GLY A 210 6.53 1.46 -1.42
C GLY A 210 5.42 0.46 -1.08
N LEU A 211 4.43 0.32 -1.97
CA LEU A 211 3.25 -0.52 -1.78
C LEU A 211 3.65 -2.01 -1.73
N PRO A 212 3.42 -2.75 -0.63
CA PRO A 212 3.49 -4.21 -0.63
C PRO A 212 2.30 -4.83 -1.38
N ARG A 213 2.40 -6.09 -1.82
CA ARG A 213 1.27 -6.77 -2.49
C ARG A 213 0.10 -6.92 -1.52
N GLY A 214 -1.06 -6.37 -1.89
CA GLY A 214 -2.22 -6.26 -0.99
C GLY A 214 -3.11 -7.51 -0.93
N GLY A 215 -3.08 -8.36 -1.94
CA GLY A 215 -3.98 -9.49 -2.10
C GLY A 215 -3.66 -10.30 -3.34
N ASP A 216 -4.60 -11.15 -3.74
CA ASP A 216 -4.46 -12.00 -4.92
C ASP A 216 -4.78 -11.26 -6.24
N GLN A 217 -4.79 -12.00 -7.36
CA GLN A 217 -5.17 -11.46 -8.67
C GLN A 217 -6.55 -10.82 -8.67
N SER A 218 -7.51 -11.38 -7.94
CA SER A 218 -8.88 -10.85 -7.92
C SER A 218 -8.97 -9.53 -7.14
N TRP A 219 -8.13 -9.34 -6.12
CA TRP A 219 -7.93 -8.03 -5.48
C TRP A 219 -7.29 -7.02 -6.44
N ALA A 220 -6.24 -7.43 -7.17
CA ALA A 220 -5.59 -6.57 -8.18
C ALA A 220 -6.59 -6.14 -9.27
N ASP A 221 -7.44 -7.05 -9.74
CA ASP A 221 -8.49 -6.76 -10.72
C ASP A 221 -9.58 -5.83 -10.16
N LEU A 222 -9.91 -5.97 -8.87
CA LEU A 222 -10.85 -5.08 -8.20
C LEU A 222 -10.31 -3.64 -8.11
N VAL A 223 -9.03 -3.47 -7.75
CA VAL A 223 -8.36 -2.17 -7.76
C VAL A 223 -8.36 -1.57 -9.17
N ASN A 224 -7.96 -2.36 -10.17
CA ASN A 224 -7.90 -1.93 -11.57
C ASN A 224 -9.26 -1.47 -12.11
N SER A 225 -10.34 -2.20 -11.80
CA SER A 225 -11.68 -1.89 -12.29
C SER A 225 -12.31 -0.66 -11.62
N ASN A 226 -11.97 -0.39 -10.36
CA ASN A 226 -12.51 0.76 -9.63
C ASN A 226 -11.72 2.04 -9.85
N LEU A 227 -10.38 1.95 -9.84
CA LEU A 227 -9.50 3.12 -9.86
C LEU A 227 -8.87 3.36 -11.24
N GLY A 228 -8.57 2.30 -12.01
CA GLY A 228 -7.98 2.41 -13.34
C GLY A 228 -6.77 3.35 -13.36
N THR A 229 -6.79 4.33 -14.28
CA THR A 229 -5.71 5.32 -14.42
C THR A 229 -5.63 6.35 -13.29
N SER A 230 -6.56 6.33 -12.33
CA SER A 230 -6.53 7.18 -11.15
C SER A 230 -5.75 6.56 -9.98
N PHE A 231 -5.18 5.35 -10.16
CA PHE A 231 -4.31 4.70 -9.20
C PHE A 231 -2.88 4.62 -9.73
N THR A 232 -1.93 5.05 -8.90
CA THR A 232 -0.50 4.96 -9.15
C THR A 232 0.19 4.44 -7.90
N HIS A 233 1.11 3.48 -8.04
CA HIS A 233 1.99 3.08 -6.94
C HIS A 233 3.45 3.28 -7.32
N ILE A 234 4.15 4.05 -6.50
CA ILE A 234 5.55 4.41 -6.70
C ILE A 234 6.45 3.37 -6.01
N THR A 235 7.35 2.76 -6.77
CA THR A 235 8.38 1.86 -6.25
C THR A 235 9.76 2.52 -6.40
N ASN A 236 10.70 2.23 -5.50
CA ASN A 236 11.99 2.94 -5.47
C ASN A 236 13.19 1.98 -5.49
N GLN A 237 13.96 2.01 -6.57
CA GLN A 237 15.21 1.26 -6.72
C GLN A 237 15.04 -0.17 -6.18
N ASN A 238 15.95 -0.64 -5.33
CA ASN A 238 15.95 -1.98 -4.75
C ASN A 238 15.16 -2.05 -3.42
N ASP A 239 14.08 -1.30 -3.27
CA ASP A 239 13.16 -1.40 -2.13
C ASP A 239 12.59 -2.83 -2.03
N PRO A 240 12.77 -3.55 -0.90
CA PRO A 240 12.22 -4.88 -0.74
C PRO A 240 10.70 -4.93 -0.54
N VAL A 241 10.06 -3.87 -0.07
CA VAL A 241 8.66 -3.92 0.37
C VAL A 241 7.68 -4.23 -0.78
N PRO A 242 7.81 -3.63 -1.98
CA PRO A 242 6.98 -4.03 -3.12
C PRO A 242 7.14 -5.48 -3.56
N THR A 243 8.22 -6.16 -3.15
CA THR A 243 8.45 -7.57 -3.50
C THR A 243 7.79 -8.55 -2.53
N VAL A 244 7.13 -8.06 -1.47
CA VAL A 244 6.46 -8.88 -0.46
C VAL A 244 4.98 -8.50 -0.28
N PRO A 245 4.10 -9.45 0.09
CA PRO A 245 4.32 -10.90 0.06
C PRO A 245 4.67 -11.43 -1.34
N PRO A 246 5.33 -12.58 -1.47
CA PRO A 246 5.80 -13.08 -2.76
C PRO A 246 4.68 -13.66 -3.63
N GLU A 247 4.82 -13.54 -4.95
CA GLU A 247 3.83 -14.01 -5.93
C GLU A 247 3.53 -15.51 -5.82
N PHE A 248 4.49 -16.35 -5.41
CA PHE A 248 4.27 -17.78 -5.28
C PHE A 248 3.27 -18.18 -4.20
N LEU A 249 2.91 -17.24 -3.30
CA LEU A 249 1.83 -17.39 -2.33
C LEU A 249 0.47 -16.91 -2.87
N GLY A 250 0.40 -16.56 -4.17
CA GLY A 250 -0.82 -16.12 -4.85
C GLY A 250 -1.04 -14.61 -4.85
N TYR A 251 -0.08 -13.82 -4.32
CA TYR A 251 -0.19 -12.37 -4.26
C TYR A 251 0.14 -11.70 -5.60
N GLN A 252 -0.54 -10.60 -5.91
CA GLN A 252 -0.37 -9.85 -7.16
C GLN A 252 -0.55 -8.34 -6.90
N HIS A 253 0.28 -7.52 -7.55
CA HIS A 253 0.07 -6.08 -7.66
C HIS A 253 -1.00 -5.73 -8.69
N PRO A 254 -1.78 -4.65 -8.46
CA PRO A 254 -2.57 -4.01 -9.51
C PRO A 254 -1.66 -3.35 -10.56
N GLN A 255 -2.27 -2.80 -11.61
CA GLN A 255 -1.55 -1.98 -12.59
C GLN A 255 -1.25 -0.59 -12.01
N GLY A 256 -0.41 0.18 -12.68
CA GLY A 256 -0.11 1.57 -12.32
C GLY A 256 1.23 1.76 -11.61
N GLU A 257 2.16 0.82 -11.77
CA GLU A 257 3.50 0.97 -11.22
C GLU A 257 4.25 2.09 -11.94
N VAL A 258 4.84 2.98 -11.15
CA VAL A 258 5.86 3.94 -11.57
C VAL A 258 7.11 3.69 -10.75
N HIS A 259 8.20 3.36 -11.41
CA HIS A 259 9.43 2.91 -10.77
C HIS A 259 10.53 3.98 -10.86
N ILE A 260 11.07 4.37 -9.72
CA ILE A 260 12.29 5.17 -9.62
C ILE A 260 13.48 4.23 -9.83
N VAL A 261 14.13 4.31 -10.99
CA VAL A 261 15.28 3.49 -11.37
C VAL A 261 16.55 3.93 -10.63
N SER A 262 16.71 5.24 -10.43
CA SER A 262 17.84 5.80 -9.70
C SER A 262 17.53 7.21 -9.22
N ALA A 263 18.23 7.65 -8.15
CA ALA A 263 18.17 9.01 -7.64
C ALA A 263 19.60 9.57 -7.50
N ASN A 264 19.78 10.85 -7.81
CA ASN A 264 21.06 11.53 -7.61
C ASN A 264 21.07 12.37 -6.31
N ALA A 265 22.23 12.92 -5.95
CA ALA A 265 22.39 13.70 -4.72
C ALA A 265 21.52 14.98 -4.67
N THR A 266 21.03 15.48 -5.81
CA THR A 266 20.17 16.66 -5.88
C THR A 266 18.68 16.32 -5.75
N GLY A 267 18.32 15.04 -5.64
CA GLY A 267 16.93 14.57 -5.60
C GLY A 267 16.26 14.50 -6.97
N ALA A 268 17.03 14.55 -8.06
CA ALA A 268 16.48 14.23 -9.37
C ALA A 268 16.49 12.71 -9.57
N THR A 269 15.40 12.18 -10.12
CA THR A 269 15.19 10.74 -10.29
C THR A 269 15.09 10.38 -11.76
N GLN A 270 15.70 9.25 -12.15
CA GLN A 270 15.31 8.57 -13.38
C GLN A 270 14.10 7.70 -13.07
N THR A 271 12.95 8.01 -13.68
CA THR A 271 11.68 7.37 -13.36
C THR A 271 11.01 6.82 -14.62
N VAL A 272 10.41 5.64 -14.51
CA VAL A 272 9.73 4.98 -15.62
C VAL A 272 8.33 4.51 -15.22
N ALA A 273 7.39 4.56 -16.15
CA ALA A 273 6.09 3.92 -16.04
C ALA A 273 6.21 2.47 -16.51
N CYS A 274 5.61 1.56 -15.74
CA CYS A 274 5.73 0.12 -15.90
C CYS A 274 4.39 -0.45 -16.40
N PRO A 275 4.29 -0.86 -17.67
CA PRO A 275 3.04 -1.39 -18.20
C PRO A 275 2.66 -2.73 -17.57
N GLY A 276 1.36 -2.91 -17.32
CA GLY A 276 0.80 -4.16 -16.79
C GLY A 276 1.00 -4.32 -15.28
N THR A 277 1.07 -5.57 -14.85
CA THR A 277 1.29 -5.99 -13.46
C THR A 277 2.61 -6.76 -13.38
N GLU A 278 3.36 -6.62 -12.28
CA GLU A 278 4.59 -7.40 -12.01
C GLU A 278 5.60 -7.31 -13.17
N ASN A 279 5.96 -6.09 -13.58
CA ASN A 279 6.83 -5.88 -14.73
C ASN A 279 8.30 -6.14 -14.37
N ASP A 280 8.96 -7.04 -15.12
CA ASP A 280 10.35 -7.47 -14.89
C ASP A 280 11.39 -6.36 -15.09
N ASN A 281 11.01 -5.25 -15.72
CA ASN A 281 11.88 -4.09 -15.90
C ASN A 281 11.74 -3.05 -14.77
N CYS A 282 10.94 -3.36 -13.73
CA CYS A 282 10.63 -2.50 -12.60
C CYS A 282 10.87 -3.23 -11.27
N SER A 283 10.03 -3.00 -10.24
CA SER A 283 10.29 -3.57 -8.92
C SER A 283 10.30 -5.09 -8.87
N ASP A 284 9.54 -5.77 -9.73
CA ASP A 284 9.52 -7.24 -9.78
C ASP A 284 10.83 -7.84 -10.35
N GLY A 285 11.55 -7.05 -11.15
CA GLY A 285 12.89 -7.41 -11.64
C GLY A 285 13.99 -7.29 -10.60
N ASN A 286 13.71 -6.69 -9.43
CA ASN A 286 14.71 -6.49 -8.41
C ASN A 286 15.20 -7.82 -7.83
N SER A 287 16.52 -7.94 -7.72
CA SER A 287 17.14 -9.09 -7.09
C SER A 287 16.79 -9.13 -5.60
N LEU A 288 16.07 -10.16 -5.17
CA LEU A 288 15.81 -10.45 -3.75
C LEU A 288 17.08 -10.64 -2.91
N LEU A 289 18.23 -10.91 -3.54
CA LEU A 289 19.55 -11.01 -2.89
C LEU A 289 20.26 -9.66 -2.69
N HIS A 290 19.74 -8.59 -3.31
CA HIS A 290 20.35 -7.26 -3.33
C HIS A 290 19.30 -6.20 -3.02
N VAL A 291 18.58 -6.40 -1.91
CA VAL A 291 17.58 -5.45 -1.41
C VAL A 291 18.23 -4.39 -0.53
N ASP A 292 17.69 -3.18 -0.53
CA ASP A 292 18.14 -2.08 0.32
C ASP A 292 16.94 -1.43 1.03
N VAL A 293 16.90 -1.61 2.34
CA VAL A 293 15.87 -1.04 3.22
C VAL A 293 15.89 0.49 3.22
N ALA A 294 17.04 1.11 2.95
CA ALA A 294 17.12 2.56 2.82
C ALA A 294 16.30 3.06 1.62
N ASN A 295 16.28 2.32 0.50
CA ASN A 295 15.47 2.66 -0.66
C ASN A 295 13.97 2.64 -0.34
N HIS A 296 13.52 1.82 0.63
CA HIS A 296 12.14 1.89 1.10
C HIS A 296 11.83 3.27 1.71
N LEU A 297 12.78 3.87 2.42
CA LEU A 297 12.61 5.18 3.05
C LEU A 297 12.81 6.36 2.10
N GLY A 298 13.40 6.13 0.92
CA GLY A 298 13.67 7.14 -0.09
C GLY A 298 15.15 7.17 -0.52
N PRO A 299 15.59 8.24 -1.22
CA PRO A 299 14.77 9.40 -1.59
C PRO A 299 13.68 9.04 -2.60
N TYR A 300 12.47 9.54 -2.36
CA TYR A 300 11.41 9.63 -3.35
C TYR A 300 11.47 11.04 -3.96
N PHE A 301 11.70 11.12 -5.27
CA PHE A 301 11.78 12.38 -6.01
C PHE A 301 12.71 13.39 -5.33
N GLN A 302 12.25 14.62 -5.09
CA GLN A 302 12.96 15.79 -4.54
C GLN A 302 13.56 15.58 -3.12
N ASN A 303 14.37 14.54 -2.94
CA ASN A 303 14.96 14.08 -1.68
C ASN A 303 13.95 13.83 -0.55
N ILE A 304 12.70 13.47 -0.87
CA ILE A 304 11.68 13.21 0.14
C ILE A 304 11.97 11.86 0.78
N SER A 305 12.10 11.84 2.10
CA SER A 305 12.17 10.60 2.87
C SER A 305 10.87 10.35 3.63
N LEU A 306 10.39 9.11 3.59
CA LEU A 306 9.12 8.67 4.17
C LEU A 306 9.38 7.86 5.44
N SER A 307 9.77 8.55 6.52
CA SER A 307 10.07 7.93 7.82
C SER A 307 9.79 8.88 8.98
N SER A 308 9.67 8.32 10.19
CA SER A 308 9.60 9.09 11.44
C SER A 308 10.80 10.02 11.62
N LYS A 309 12.00 9.61 11.18
CA LYS A 309 13.21 10.47 11.21
C LYS A 309 13.10 11.68 10.30
N ALA A 310 12.33 11.58 9.22
CA ALA A 310 12.09 12.67 8.28
C ALA A 310 11.00 13.65 8.74
N CYS A 311 10.32 13.35 9.86
CA CYS A 311 9.44 14.27 10.58
C CYS A 311 9.62 14.14 12.10
N PRO A 312 10.64 14.78 12.69
CA PRO A 312 10.99 14.61 14.11
C PRO A 312 10.06 15.35 15.09
N PHE A 313 8.93 15.88 14.61
CA PHE A 313 7.97 16.67 15.39
C PHE A 313 6.83 15.81 15.90
#